data_AF-A0A2S4VRC4-F1
#
_entry.id   AF-A0A2S4VRC4-F1
#
_cell.length_a   1.000
_cell.length_b   1.000
_cell.length_c   1.000
_cell.angle_alpha   90.00
_cell.angle_beta   90.00
_cell.angle_gamma   90.00
#
_symmetry.space_group_name_H-M   'P 1'
#
loop_
_entity.id
_entity.type
_entity.pdbx_description
1 polymer ?
#
loop_
_entity_poly.entity_id
_entity_poly.type
_entity_poly.pdbx_seq_one_letter_code
_entity_poly.pdbx_strand_id
1 'polypeptide(L)'
;MKRKTVDTNHSGMESSNTAIIELDNSDKDRSEVSNKQSWVWNHFKVSPDSTSAVCQVVQRGGIICGARLKQDKSASTKNFHGHLLKIHQLADPKLLKKTKKSSHLDMEKWSKSGGSSKMKVQLNNKSLNNAIVYFLAECDLSFATVERKSFQALVHLLNEGATPLLSKTSRGGISTHLARVFLQSQETIKLEFIAKQDTISFTTDAWTAPNVTAFMAVTAHYIDSNYETKDLTLAVPHIQGWSSLFLSFGFPS
;
A
#
# COMPACT_ATOMS: atom_id res chain seq x y z
N MET A 1 51.02 -21.90 -39.63
CA MET A 1 52.25 -21.22 -39.17
C MET A 1 52.58 -20.15 -40.22
N LYS A 2 52.62 -18.85 -39.87
CA LYS A 2 52.69 -17.67 -40.80
C LYS A 2 51.44 -17.53 -41.71
N ARG A 3 51.05 -16.35 -42.26
CA ARG A 3 51.23 -14.92 -41.91
C ARG A 3 50.10 -14.06 -42.55
N LYS A 4 50.06 -12.75 -42.25
CA LYS A 4 49.24 -11.67 -42.91
C LYS A 4 49.54 -11.57 -44.44
N THR A 5 48.79 -10.89 -45.32
CA THR A 5 48.22 -9.51 -45.29
C THR A 5 46.98 -9.29 -46.21
N VAL A 6 46.40 -8.09 -46.16
CA VAL A 6 45.34 -7.52 -47.05
C VAL A 6 46.01 -6.72 -48.21
N ASP A 7 45.39 -5.93 -49.12
CA ASP A 7 44.06 -5.25 -49.24
C ASP A 7 43.33 -5.64 -50.58
N THR A 8 42.56 -4.89 -51.41
CA THR A 8 42.20 -3.44 -51.56
C THR A 8 40.97 -3.27 -52.51
N ASN A 9 40.45 -2.03 -52.67
CA ASN A 9 39.72 -1.44 -53.82
C ASN A 9 38.26 -1.82 -54.21
N HIS A 10 37.28 -1.12 -53.62
CA HIS A 10 36.42 -0.08 -54.25
C HIS A 10 35.75 -0.26 -55.64
N SER A 11 34.39 -0.21 -55.71
CA SER A 11 33.56 0.52 -56.73
C SER A 11 32.04 0.30 -56.49
N GLY A 12 31.16 1.20 -57.00
CA GLY A 12 29.68 1.10 -56.93
C GLY A 12 29.06 1.45 -55.56
N MET A 13 28.33 2.55 -55.29
CA MET A 13 27.60 3.57 -56.09
C MET A 13 26.25 3.12 -56.67
N GLU A 14 25.18 3.25 -55.87
CA GLU A 14 23.92 3.84 -56.35
C GLU A 14 23.18 4.52 -55.16
N SER A 15 22.36 5.54 -55.45
CA SER A 15 21.77 6.43 -54.43
C SER A 15 20.41 6.97 -54.88
N SER A 16 19.46 7.09 -53.96
CA SER A 16 18.16 7.73 -54.19
C SER A 16 17.86 8.77 -53.11
N ASN A 17 17.86 10.04 -53.53
CA ASN A 17 17.62 11.23 -52.71
C ASN A 17 16.17 11.25 -52.17
N THR A 18 15.97 11.41 -50.86
CA THR A 18 15.88 12.69 -50.12
C THR A 18 14.54 13.41 -50.28
N ALA A 19 13.80 13.50 -49.18
CA ALA A 19 12.77 14.51 -48.95
C ALA A 19 12.87 14.97 -47.48
N ILE A 20 13.65 16.03 -47.24
CA ILE A 20 13.76 16.67 -45.93
C ILE A 20 12.63 17.70 -45.80
N ILE A 21 11.91 17.67 -44.68
CA ILE A 21 11.14 18.83 -44.20
C ILE A 21 11.55 19.06 -42.75
N GLU A 22 12.54 19.92 -42.56
CA GLU A 22 12.79 20.56 -41.27
C GLU A 22 11.78 21.69 -41.10
N LEU A 23 11.06 21.68 -39.98
CA LEU A 23 10.40 22.86 -39.44
C LEU A 23 10.80 22.97 -37.97
N ASP A 24 11.94 23.63 -37.76
CA ASP A 24 12.28 24.15 -36.44
C ASP A 24 11.27 25.25 -36.08
N ASN A 25 10.62 25.09 -34.93
CA ASN A 25 10.23 26.24 -34.14
C ASN A 25 10.51 25.94 -32.67
N SER A 26 11.70 26.34 -32.23
CA SER A 26 12.14 26.22 -30.86
C SER A 26 11.16 26.86 -29.89
N ASP A 27 10.62 26.07 -28.96
CA ASP A 27 10.17 26.59 -27.68
C ASP A 27 10.68 25.70 -26.53
N LYS A 28 11.28 26.33 -25.52
CA LYS A 28 12.11 25.66 -24.52
C LYS A 28 11.30 25.27 -23.29
N ASP A 29 10.46 24.25 -23.37
CA ASP A 29 10.04 23.58 -22.14
C ASP A 29 11.13 22.59 -21.66
N ARG A 30 11.57 22.82 -20.43
CA ARG A 30 12.82 22.30 -19.88
C ARG A 30 12.54 21.00 -19.14
N SER A 31 12.32 19.93 -19.91
CA SER A 31 12.12 18.57 -19.42
C SER A 31 13.38 17.98 -18.75
N GLU A 32 13.76 18.55 -17.59
CA GLU A 32 14.88 18.08 -16.80
C GLU A 32 14.68 16.60 -16.44
N VAL A 33 15.71 15.80 -16.74
CA VAL A 33 15.72 14.35 -16.60
C VAL A 33 15.30 13.96 -15.18
N SER A 34 14.11 13.36 -15.05
CA SER A 34 13.53 13.01 -13.75
C SER A 34 14.36 11.92 -13.06
N ASN A 35 15.31 12.37 -12.25
CA ASN A 35 16.11 11.51 -11.39
C ASN A 35 15.19 10.63 -10.54
N LYS A 36 15.52 9.35 -10.42
CA LYS A 36 14.62 8.26 -9.97
C LYS A 36 14.37 8.27 -8.45
N GLN A 37 13.83 9.37 -7.95
CA GLN A 37 13.44 9.56 -6.56
C GLN A 37 12.28 8.61 -6.16
N SER A 38 12.24 8.23 -4.88
CA SER A 38 11.17 7.38 -4.34
C SER A 38 9.82 8.12 -4.36
N TRP A 39 8.71 7.40 -4.57
CA TRP A 39 7.36 7.96 -4.66
C TRP A 39 6.97 8.86 -3.46
N VAL A 40 7.59 8.64 -2.30
CA VAL A 40 7.35 9.46 -1.10
C VAL A 40 7.63 10.95 -1.33
N TRP A 41 8.56 11.30 -2.22
CA TRP A 41 8.92 12.69 -2.50
C TRP A 41 7.80 13.48 -3.18
N ASN A 42 6.83 12.80 -3.79
CA ASN A 42 5.56 13.40 -4.26
C ASN A 42 4.75 14.04 -3.12
N HIS A 43 5.07 13.73 -1.86
CA HIS A 43 4.35 14.15 -0.66
C HIS A 43 5.22 14.96 0.31
N PHE A 44 6.46 15.28 -0.04
CA PHE A 44 7.44 15.91 0.86
C PHE A 44 8.22 17.03 0.15
N LYS A 45 8.26 18.22 0.75
CA LYS A 45 9.21 19.27 0.36
C LYS A 45 10.45 19.20 1.23
N VAL A 46 11.62 19.18 0.60
CA VAL A 46 12.92 19.34 1.28
C VAL A 46 13.00 20.75 1.88
N SER A 47 13.56 20.86 3.08
CA SER A 47 13.80 22.16 3.73
C SER A 47 15.08 22.82 3.21
N PRO A 48 15.22 24.16 3.28
CA PRO A 48 16.39 24.87 2.71
C PRO A 48 17.74 24.38 3.26
N ASP A 49 17.76 23.88 4.49
CA ASP A 49 18.93 23.31 5.16
C ASP A 49 19.29 21.88 4.70
N SER A 50 18.44 21.26 3.89
CA SER A 50 18.47 19.85 3.49
C SER A 50 18.52 18.81 4.64
N THR A 51 18.41 19.22 5.91
CA THR A 51 18.44 18.28 7.06
C THR A 51 17.11 17.59 7.30
N SER A 52 16.02 18.16 6.77
CA SER A 52 14.66 17.69 7.01
C SER A 52 13.74 17.88 5.80
N ALA A 53 12.62 17.17 5.80
CA ALA A 53 11.55 17.32 4.83
C ALA A 53 10.20 17.51 5.55
N VAL A 54 9.30 18.28 4.94
CA VAL A 54 8.00 18.66 5.51
C VAL A 54 6.87 17.99 4.73
N CYS A 55 6.03 17.22 5.42
CA CYS A 55 4.89 16.53 4.81
C CYS A 55 3.88 17.53 4.22
N GLN A 56 3.55 17.35 2.95
CA GLN A 56 2.62 18.19 2.19
C GLN A 56 1.23 17.55 2.03
N VAL A 57 0.97 16.38 2.64
CA VAL A 57 -0.33 15.72 2.52
C VAL A 57 -1.41 16.57 3.19
N VAL A 58 -2.45 16.89 2.43
CA VAL A 58 -3.66 17.56 2.91
C VAL A 58 -4.52 16.55 3.66
N GLN A 59 -4.94 16.90 4.87
CA GLN A 59 -5.80 16.08 5.73
C GLN A 59 -7.28 16.40 5.51
N ARG A 60 -8.17 15.65 6.18
CA ARG A 60 -9.60 15.99 6.24
C ARG A 60 -9.77 17.41 6.80
N GLY A 61 -10.60 18.23 6.18
CA GLY A 61 -10.74 19.66 6.52
C GLY A 61 -9.73 20.59 5.81
N GLY A 62 -8.92 20.10 4.87
CA GLY A 62 -8.06 20.95 4.02
C GLY A 62 -6.72 21.36 4.65
N ILE A 63 -6.46 20.97 5.90
CA ILE A 63 -5.25 21.34 6.64
C ILE A 63 -4.05 20.51 6.15
N ILE A 64 -2.93 21.15 5.78
CA ILE A 64 -1.68 20.47 5.41
C ILE A 64 -1.04 19.87 6.65
N CYS A 65 -0.56 18.62 6.56
CA CYS A 65 0.02 17.91 7.71
C CYS A 65 1.21 18.62 8.37
N GLY A 66 2.10 19.24 7.60
CA GLY A 66 3.20 20.06 8.13
C GLY A 66 4.29 19.31 8.92
N ALA A 67 4.15 17.98 9.10
CA ALA A 67 5.07 17.19 9.91
C ALA A 67 6.50 17.24 9.35
N ARG A 68 7.44 17.77 10.15
CA ARG A 68 8.87 17.85 9.83
C ARG A 68 9.58 16.56 10.25
N LEU A 69 10.19 15.87 9.29
CA LEU A 69 10.92 14.63 9.49
C LEU A 69 12.39 14.80 9.06
N LYS A 70 13.33 14.34 9.88
CA LYS A 70 14.76 14.42 9.56
C LYS A 70 15.09 13.53 8.34
N GLN A 71 15.95 14.02 7.46
CA GLN A 71 16.58 13.19 6.43
C GLN A 71 17.67 12.33 7.10
N ASP A 72 17.74 11.05 6.74
CA ASP A 72 18.82 10.18 7.16
C ASP A 72 20.08 10.48 6.31
N LYS A 73 21.26 10.50 6.94
CA LYS A 73 22.55 10.61 6.26
C LYS A 73 22.76 9.50 5.22
N SER A 74 22.08 8.37 5.36
CA SER A 74 22.07 7.27 4.38
C SER A 74 21.17 7.49 3.16
N ALA A 75 20.49 8.64 3.05
CA ALA A 75 19.40 8.93 2.10
C ALA A 75 18.20 7.94 2.17
N SER A 76 18.11 7.15 3.23
CA SER A 76 16.99 6.24 3.52
C SER A 76 15.68 7.00 3.70
N THR A 77 14.67 6.64 2.91
CA THR A 77 13.31 7.21 2.98
C THR A 77 12.37 6.47 3.93
N LYS A 78 12.88 5.51 4.73
CA LYS A 78 12.06 4.59 5.56
C LYS A 78 11.14 5.32 6.55
N ASN A 79 11.55 6.46 7.09
CA ASN A 79 10.74 7.27 8.00
C ASN A 79 9.61 8.02 7.26
N PHE A 80 9.86 8.54 6.05
CA PHE A 80 8.83 9.12 5.19
C PHE A 80 7.77 8.09 4.79
N HIS A 81 8.19 6.88 4.37
CA HIS A 81 7.29 5.73 4.15
C HIS A 81 6.47 5.42 5.41
N GLY A 82 7.14 5.33 6.58
CA GLY A 82 6.47 5.04 7.86
C GLY A 82 5.45 6.10 8.29
N HIS A 83 5.72 7.37 8.02
CA HIS A 83 4.80 8.48 8.27
C HIS A 83 3.59 8.45 7.32
N LEU A 84 3.82 8.35 6.01
CA LEU A 84 2.76 8.28 5.01
C LEU A 84 1.82 7.09 5.27
N LEU A 85 2.37 5.93 5.65
CA LEU A 85 1.60 4.75 5.99
C LEU A 85 0.79 4.93 7.29
N LYS A 86 1.42 5.43 8.37
CA LYS A 86 0.77 5.51 9.70
C LYS A 86 -0.19 6.69 9.88
N ILE A 87 0.14 7.85 9.33
CA ILE A 87 -0.62 9.10 9.53
C ILE A 87 -1.61 9.35 8.38
N HIS A 88 -1.26 8.94 7.16
CA HIS A 88 -2.07 9.23 5.97
C HIS A 88 -2.66 7.98 5.29
N GLN A 89 -2.36 6.77 5.78
CA GLN A 89 -2.79 5.51 5.17
C GLN A 89 -2.38 5.39 3.69
N LEU A 90 -1.27 6.02 3.30
CA LEU A 90 -0.71 6.02 1.94
C LEU A 90 0.41 5.00 1.79
N ALA A 91 0.40 4.28 0.68
CA ALA A 91 1.43 3.30 0.29
C ALA A 91 1.74 3.39 -1.21
N ASP A 92 2.87 2.79 -1.62
CA ASP A 92 3.39 2.87 -2.99
C ASP A 92 2.33 2.47 -4.05
N PRO A 93 1.89 3.39 -4.93
CA PRO A 93 0.90 3.10 -5.96
C PRO A 93 1.32 1.97 -6.92
N LYS A 94 2.62 1.73 -7.11
CA LYS A 94 3.16 0.64 -7.92
C LYS A 94 2.97 -0.71 -7.23
N LEU A 95 3.04 -0.77 -5.91
CA LEU A 95 2.75 -1.99 -5.14
C LEU A 95 1.25 -2.29 -5.09
N LEU A 96 0.38 -1.27 -5.04
CA LEU A 96 -1.07 -1.44 -5.20
C LEU A 96 -1.40 -1.99 -6.59
N LYS A 97 -0.94 -1.33 -7.67
CA LYS A 97 -1.20 -1.76 -9.05
C LYS A 97 -0.62 -3.14 -9.38
N LYS A 98 0.60 -3.47 -8.90
CA LYS A 98 1.20 -4.80 -9.12
C LYS A 98 0.45 -5.93 -8.41
N THR A 99 -0.33 -5.64 -7.36
CA THR A 99 -1.14 -6.66 -6.67
C THR A 99 -2.53 -6.85 -7.27
N LYS A 100 -3.11 -5.92 -8.05
CA LYS A 100 -4.38 -6.19 -8.77
C LYS A 100 -4.29 -7.35 -9.79
N LYS A 101 -3.08 -7.73 -10.24
CA LYS A 101 -2.81 -8.96 -11.04
C LYS A 101 -2.44 -10.20 -10.20
N SER A 102 -2.40 -10.07 -8.89
CA SER A 102 -2.10 -11.15 -7.94
C SER A 102 -3.38 -11.43 -7.17
N SER A 103 -4.06 -12.52 -7.51
CA SER A 103 -5.25 -12.96 -6.78
C SER A 103 -5.07 -12.80 -5.27
N HIS A 104 -6.05 -12.16 -4.64
CA HIS A 104 -6.30 -12.33 -3.22
C HIS A 104 -6.37 -13.85 -3.00
N LEU A 105 -5.57 -14.39 -2.07
CA LEU A 105 -5.70 -15.81 -1.74
C LEU A 105 -7.01 -15.96 -1.00
N ASP A 106 -8.03 -16.34 -1.76
CA ASP A 106 -9.35 -16.67 -1.27
C ASP A 106 -9.22 -18.00 -0.50
N MET A 107 -8.93 -17.88 0.80
CA MET A 107 -8.66 -19.01 1.69
C MET A 107 -9.90 -19.92 1.83
N GLU A 108 -11.10 -19.36 1.64
CA GLU A 108 -12.37 -20.09 1.65
C GLU A 108 -12.53 -20.93 0.37
N LYS A 109 -12.34 -20.34 -0.82
CA LYS A 109 -12.32 -21.12 -2.08
C LYS A 109 -11.16 -22.12 -2.08
N TRP A 110 -10.01 -21.78 -1.49
CA TRP A 110 -8.87 -22.69 -1.41
C TRP A 110 -9.15 -23.90 -0.50
N SER A 111 -9.67 -23.71 0.71
CA SER A 111 -10.04 -24.81 1.61
C SER A 111 -11.16 -25.68 1.02
N LYS A 112 -12.21 -25.04 0.45
CA LYS A 112 -13.30 -25.73 -0.24
C LYS A 112 -12.87 -26.44 -1.54
N SER A 113 -11.72 -26.09 -2.13
CA SER A 113 -11.23 -26.71 -3.38
C SER A 113 -10.66 -28.13 -3.24
N GLY A 114 -10.53 -28.66 -2.01
CA GLY A 114 -10.20 -30.07 -1.76
C GLY A 114 -8.85 -30.54 -2.33
N GLY A 115 -7.88 -29.64 -2.48
CA GLY A 115 -6.59 -29.96 -3.11
C GLY A 115 -6.66 -30.20 -4.64
N SER A 116 -7.78 -29.88 -5.29
CA SER A 116 -7.93 -30.06 -6.74
C SER A 116 -6.88 -29.26 -7.53
N SER A 117 -6.31 -29.88 -8.57
CA SER A 117 -5.05 -29.46 -9.21
C SER A 117 -5.07 -28.08 -9.90
N LYS A 118 -6.21 -27.38 -9.93
CA LYS A 118 -6.43 -26.12 -10.66
C LYS A 118 -5.77 -24.90 -10.01
N MET A 119 -5.40 -24.93 -8.72
CA MET A 119 -4.77 -23.77 -8.05
C MET A 119 -3.51 -24.16 -7.26
N LYS A 120 -2.45 -24.55 -7.97
CA LYS A 120 -1.10 -24.73 -7.40
C LYS A 120 -0.47 -23.38 -7.02
N VAL A 121 -0.84 -22.83 -5.87
CA VAL A 121 -0.15 -21.70 -5.25
C VAL A 121 1.27 -22.14 -4.88
N GLN A 122 2.27 -21.63 -5.58
CA GLN A 122 3.67 -21.93 -5.26
C GLN A 122 4.00 -21.45 -3.83
N LEU A 123 4.56 -22.32 -3.00
CA LEU A 123 5.09 -21.95 -1.68
C LEU A 123 6.29 -21.02 -1.86
N ASN A 124 6.15 -19.78 -1.41
CA ASN A 124 7.20 -18.77 -1.38
C ASN A 124 6.89 -17.76 -0.25
N ASN A 125 7.83 -16.85 0.05
CA ASN A 125 7.67 -15.91 1.16
C ASN A 125 6.42 -15.01 1.04
N LYS A 126 5.96 -14.68 -0.18
CA LYS A 126 4.74 -13.88 -0.38
C LYS A 126 3.47 -14.69 -0.14
N SER A 127 3.36 -15.90 -0.69
CA SER A 127 2.18 -16.75 -0.49
C SER A 127 2.06 -17.20 0.98
N LEU A 128 3.18 -17.55 1.62
CA LEU A 128 3.22 -17.87 3.05
C LEU A 128 2.82 -16.66 3.92
N ASN A 129 3.40 -15.48 3.69
CA ASN A 129 3.04 -14.28 4.47
C ASN A 129 1.62 -13.78 4.20
N ASN A 130 1.04 -14.01 3.02
CA ASN A 130 -0.39 -13.83 2.80
C ASN A 130 -1.22 -14.75 3.70
N ALA A 131 -0.99 -16.07 3.65
CA ALA A 131 -1.76 -17.04 4.43
C ALA A 131 -1.64 -16.82 5.94
N ILE A 132 -0.43 -16.51 6.43
CA ILE A 132 -0.19 -16.14 7.83
C ILE A 132 -0.96 -14.86 8.20
N VAL A 133 -0.99 -13.84 7.34
CA VAL A 133 -1.71 -12.60 7.62
C VAL A 133 -3.23 -12.81 7.70
N TYR A 134 -3.81 -13.67 6.88
CA TYR A 134 -5.22 -14.05 7.06
C TYR A 134 -5.44 -14.83 8.35
N PHE A 135 -4.64 -15.87 8.62
CA PHE A 135 -4.75 -16.65 9.87
C PHE A 135 -4.65 -15.79 11.14
N LEU A 136 -3.75 -14.79 11.17
CA LEU A 136 -3.61 -13.92 12.32
C LEU A 136 -4.74 -12.90 12.46
N ALA A 137 -5.36 -12.47 11.35
CA ALA A 137 -6.52 -11.57 11.37
C ALA A 137 -7.82 -12.31 11.73
N GLU A 138 -8.07 -13.47 11.13
CA GLU A 138 -9.27 -14.29 11.33
C GLU A 138 -9.39 -14.85 12.76
N CYS A 139 -8.27 -14.96 13.47
CA CYS A 139 -8.20 -15.50 14.83
C CYS A 139 -7.76 -14.47 15.89
N ASP A 140 -7.75 -13.17 15.56
CA ASP A 140 -7.32 -12.05 16.42
C ASP A 140 -5.95 -12.26 17.12
N LEU A 141 -5.02 -12.93 16.43
CA LEU A 141 -3.76 -13.36 17.01
C LEU A 141 -2.67 -12.29 16.89
N SER A 142 -1.92 -12.09 17.99
CA SER A 142 -0.74 -11.24 18.01
C SER A 142 0.27 -11.60 16.91
N PHE A 143 0.81 -10.60 16.22
CA PHE A 143 1.89 -10.79 15.22
C PHE A 143 3.15 -11.44 15.80
N ALA A 144 3.30 -11.49 17.13
CA ALA A 144 4.38 -12.22 17.81
C ALA A 144 4.27 -13.75 17.62
N THR A 145 3.11 -14.28 17.22
CA THR A 145 2.87 -15.71 17.00
C THR A 145 3.87 -16.35 16.05
N VAL A 146 4.28 -15.66 14.97
CA VAL A 146 5.26 -16.18 14.00
C VAL A 146 6.67 -16.38 14.58
N GLU A 147 6.96 -15.71 15.70
CA GLU A 147 8.24 -15.78 16.43
C GLU A 147 8.18 -16.82 17.58
N ARG A 148 7.04 -17.49 17.78
CA ARG A 148 6.88 -18.53 18.82
C ARG A 148 7.40 -19.87 18.30
N LYS A 149 8.32 -20.49 19.04
CA LYS A 149 8.89 -21.82 18.72
C LYS A 149 7.83 -22.90 18.47
N SER A 150 6.70 -22.87 19.18
CA SER A 150 5.59 -23.83 18.99
C SER A 150 4.89 -23.66 17.63
N PHE A 151 4.63 -22.43 17.19
CA PHE A 151 4.08 -22.15 15.86
C PHE A 151 5.08 -22.52 14.76
N GLN A 152 6.37 -22.23 14.97
CA GLN A 152 7.44 -22.61 14.04
C GLN A 152 7.57 -24.13 13.91
N ALA A 153 7.47 -24.88 15.02
CA ALA A 153 7.45 -26.33 15.01
C ALA A 153 6.21 -26.91 14.30
N LEU A 154 5.02 -26.31 14.49
CA LEU A 154 3.81 -26.68 13.76
C LEU A 154 3.95 -26.48 12.25
N VAL A 155 4.47 -25.32 11.81
CA VAL A 155 4.68 -25.05 10.37
C VAL A 155 5.74 -25.98 9.78
N HIS A 156 6.81 -26.29 10.53
CA HIS A 156 7.83 -27.26 10.12
C HIS A 156 7.26 -28.68 9.96
N LEU A 157 6.44 -29.14 10.92
CA LEU A 157 5.75 -30.43 10.87
C LEU A 157 4.79 -30.54 9.69
N LEU A 158 4.10 -29.45 9.34
CA LEU A 158 3.17 -29.40 8.19
C LEU A 158 3.91 -29.30 6.85
N ASN A 159 5.04 -28.59 6.79
CA ASN A 159 5.87 -28.46 5.59
C ASN A 159 7.29 -27.99 5.93
N GLU A 160 8.27 -28.88 5.88
CA GLU A 160 9.68 -28.54 6.12
C GLU A 160 10.18 -27.41 5.20
N GLY A 161 9.74 -27.38 3.93
CA GLY A 161 10.07 -26.35 2.96
C GLY A 161 9.54 -24.95 3.29
N ALA A 162 8.60 -24.82 4.24
CA ALA A 162 8.18 -23.53 4.78
C ALA A 162 9.15 -22.97 5.82
N THR A 163 9.96 -23.81 6.49
CA THR A 163 10.87 -23.40 7.58
C THR A 163 11.86 -22.30 7.16
N PRO A 164 12.55 -22.38 6.00
CA PRO A 164 13.50 -21.34 5.54
C PRO A 164 12.82 -20.05 5.03
N LEU A 165 11.48 -20.05 4.94
CA LEU A 165 10.66 -18.88 4.61
C LEU A 165 10.15 -18.22 5.89
N LEU A 166 9.69 -19.03 6.87
CA LEU A 166 9.22 -18.57 8.17
C LEU A 166 10.35 -17.99 9.04
N SER A 167 11.57 -18.52 8.96
CA SER A 167 12.75 -17.95 9.65
C SER A 167 13.12 -16.54 9.17
N LYS A 168 12.63 -16.12 8.00
CA LYS A 168 12.77 -14.77 7.44
C LYS A 168 11.57 -13.86 7.74
N THR A 169 10.54 -14.39 8.41
CA THR A 169 9.30 -13.70 8.73
C THR A 169 9.30 -13.29 10.20
N SER A 170 9.23 -11.98 10.44
CA SER A 170 9.18 -11.38 11.78
C SER A 170 7.86 -10.65 12.03
N ARG A 171 7.56 -10.37 13.29
CA ARG A 171 6.42 -9.56 13.76
C ARG A 171 6.31 -8.22 13.02
N GLY A 172 7.44 -7.54 12.81
CA GLY A 172 7.51 -6.29 12.05
C GLY A 172 7.24 -6.48 10.55
N GLY A 173 7.73 -7.58 9.97
CA GLY A 173 7.44 -7.96 8.58
C GLY A 173 5.96 -8.25 8.36
N ILE A 174 5.35 -9.06 9.24
CA ILE A 174 3.91 -9.38 9.24
C ILE A 174 3.06 -8.13 9.44
N SER A 175 3.37 -7.29 10.43
CA SER A 175 2.64 -6.03 10.66
C SER A 175 2.68 -5.11 9.42
N THR A 176 3.84 -5.00 8.77
CA THR A 176 3.99 -4.23 7.52
C THR A 176 3.24 -4.87 6.35
N HIS A 177 3.19 -6.20 6.27
CA HIS A 177 2.49 -6.94 5.23
C HIS A 177 0.97 -6.85 5.39
N LEU A 178 0.45 -7.01 6.61
CA LEU A 178 -0.97 -6.78 6.94
C LEU A 178 -1.38 -5.34 6.63
N ALA A 179 -0.59 -4.34 7.03
CA ALA A 179 -0.89 -2.94 6.71
C ALA A 179 -1.03 -2.72 5.18
N ARG A 180 -0.19 -3.38 4.36
CA ARG A 180 -0.34 -3.36 2.90
C ARG A 180 -1.59 -4.11 2.41
N VAL A 181 -1.91 -5.28 2.99
CA VAL A 181 -3.12 -6.04 2.64
C VAL A 181 -4.36 -5.22 2.98
N PHE A 182 -4.44 -4.64 4.17
CA PHE A 182 -5.54 -3.75 4.61
C PHE A 182 -5.80 -2.59 3.64
N LEU A 183 -4.75 -1.89 3.17
CA LEU A 183 -4.91 -0.82 2.18
C LEU A 183 -5.37 -1.34 0.80
N GLN A 184 -4.98 -2.56 0.43
CA GLN A 184 -5.45 -3.23 -0.80
C GLN A 184 -6.91 -3.71 -0.66
N SER A 185 -7.32 -4.16 0.53
CA SER A 185 -8.71 -4.49 0.84
C SER A 185 -9.59 -3.25 0.89
N GLN A 186 -9.14 -2.12 1.45
CA GLN A 186 -9.86 -0.84 1.36
C GLN A 186 -10.09 -0.40 -0.09
N GLU A 187 -9.06 -0.49 -0.95
CA GLU A 187 -9.16 -0.13 -2.38
C GLU A 187 -10.13 -1.07 -3.12
N THR A 188 -10.10 -2.35 -2.79
CA THR A 188 -11.05 -3.36 -3.31
C THR A 188 -12.48 -3.04 -2.85
N ILE A 189 -12.70 -2.75 -1.56
CA ILE A 189 -13.99 -2.34 -0.99
C ILE A 189 -14.55 -1.12 -1.71
N LYS A 190 -13.72 -0.08 -1.91
CA LYS A 190 -14.12 1.17 -2.57
C LYS A 190 -14.57 0.94 -4.01
N LEU A 191 -13.80 0.18 -4.80
CA LEU A 191 -14.06 0.02 -6.23
C LEU A 191 -15.02 -1.11 -6.57
N GLU A 192 -14.94 -2.24 -5.86
CA GLU A 192 -15.70 -3.44 -6.23
C GLU A 192 -17.08 -3.52 -5.58
N PHE A 193 -17.30 -2.79 -4.48
CA PHE A 193 -18.56 -2.80 -3.73
C PHE A 193 -19.17 -1.40 -3.68
N ILE A 194 -18.48 -0.42 -3.07
CA ILE A 194 -19.05 0.91 -2.79
C ILE A 194 -19.32 1.72 -4.06
N ALA A 195 -18.36 1.85 -4.98
CA ALA A 195 -18.48 2.67 -6.19
C ALA A 195 -19.44 2.11 -7.27
N LYS A 196 -20.19 1.04 -6.97
CA LYS A 196 -21.17 0.41 -7.86
C LYS A 196 -22.62 0.57 -7.38
N GLN A 197 -22.84 1.19 -6.22
CA GLN A 197 -24.20 1.35 -5.66
C GLN A 197 -24.74 2.75 -5.97
N ASP A 198 -25.97 2.82 -6.47
CA ASP A 198 -26.66 4.09 -6.71
C ASP A 198 -27.08 4.78 -5.39
N THR A 199 -27.35 3.98 -4.34
CA THR A 199 -27.70 4.48 -3.01
C THR A 199 -26.95 3.72 -1.92
N ILE A 200 -26.47 4.45 -0.91
CA ILE A 200 -25.76 3.90 0.27
C ILE A 200 -26.20 4.69 1.50
N SER A 201 -26.64 3.98 2.53
CA SER A 201 -26.87 4.52 3.87
C SER A 201 -25.64 4.30 4.74
N PHE A 202 -25.37 5.21 5.67
CA PHE A 202 -24.27 5.06 6.63
C PHE A 202 -24.80 5.09 8.06
N THR A 203 -24.32 4.19 8.90
CA THR A 203 -24.48 4.29 10.36
C THR A 203 -23.13 4.58 11.00
N THR A 204 -23.19 5.25 12.15
CA THR A 204 -22.03 5.49 13.01
C THR A 204 -22.38 5.12 14.44
N ASP A 205 -21.71 4.11 14.98
CA ASP A 205 -21.79 3.75 16.40
C ASP A 205 -20.50 4.21 17.10
N ALA A 206 -20.59 4.71 18.33
CA ALA A 206 -19.45 5.28 19.05
C ALA A 206 -19.47 4.90 20.53
N TRP A 207 -18.37 4.29 20.98
CA TRP A 207 -18.22 3.76 22.33
C TRP A 207 -16.87 4.13 22.95
N THR A 208 -16.79 4.10 24.27
CA THR A 208 -15.51 4.21 25.00
C THR A 208 -15.13 2.83 25.53
N ALA A 209 -13.97 2.33 25.11
CA ALA A 209 -13.42 1.07 25.62
C ALA A 209 -12.94 1.22 27.07
N PRO A 210 -12.81 0.11 27.86
CA PRO A 210 -12.47 0.18 29.29
C PRO A 210 -11.13 0.87 29.64
N ASN A 211 -10.24 1.02 28.66
CA ASN A 211 -8.99 1.78 28.76
C ASN A 211 -9.16 3.28 28.41
N VAL A 212 -10.37 3.84 28.60
CA VAL A 212 -10.75 5.24 28.33
C VAL A 212 -10.43 5.69 26.89
N THR A 213 -10.41 4.74 25.95
CA THR A 213 -10.09 4.99 24.53
C THR A 213 -11.39 5.00 23.74
N ALA A 214 -11.74 6.15 23.14
CA ALA A 214 -12.99 6.31 22.41
C ALA A 214 -12.85 5.90 20.94
N PHE A 215 -13.81 5.13 20.44
CA PHE A 215 -13.86 4.62 19.08
C PHE A 215 -15.19 4.99 18.42
N MET A 216 -15.19 4.99 17.09
CA MET A 216 -16.41 5.05 16.29
C MET A 216 -16.32 4.02 15.18
N ALA A 217 -17.27 3.09 15.09
CA ALA A 217 -17.47 2.31 13.87
C ALA A 217 -18.22 3.15 12.84
N VAL A 218 -17.84 3.02 11.57
CA VAL A 218 -18.57 3.58 10.42
C VAL A 218 -18.93 2.44 9.50
N THR A 219 -20.22 2.16 9.35
CA THR A 219 -20.75 1.05 8.56
C THR A 219 -21.56 1.57 7.38
N ALA A 220 -21.28 1.05 6.20
CA ALA A 220 -22.08 1.30 5.00
C ALA A 220 -23.12 0.18 4.83
N HIS A 221 -24.33 0.57 4.44
CA HIS A 221 -25.47 -0.31 4.20
C HIS A 221 -26.00 -0.04 2.79
N TYR A 222 -26.16 -1.08 1.99
CA TYR A 222 -26.75 -1.00 0.66
C TYR A 222 -27.55 -2.28 0.36
N ILE A 223 -28.36 -2.24 -0.69
CA ILE A 223 -29.09 -3.41 -1.22
C ILE A 223 -28.42 -3.77 -2.54
N ASP A 224 -28.02 -5.04 -2.70
CA ASP A 224 -27.35 -5.48 -3.93
C ASP A 224 -28.32 -5.83 -5.07
N SER A 225 -27.77 -6.23 -6.23
CA SER A 225 -28.56 -6.61 -7.41
C SER A 225 -29.45 -7.85 -7.22
N ASN A 226 -29.29 -8.58 -6.12
CA ASN A 226 -30.11 -9.74 -5.75
C ASN A 226 -31.20 -9.36 -4.73
N TYR A 227 -31.34 -8.06 -4.42
CA TYR A 227 -32.17 -7.50 -3.37
C TYR A 227 -31.77 -7.92 -1.94
N GLU A 228 -30.51 -8.34 -1.75
CA GLU A 228 -29.97 -8.67 -0.42
C GLU A 228 -29.31 -7.45 0.23
N THR A 229 -29.67 -7.14 1.47
CA THR A 229 -28.98 -6.12 2.28
C THR A 229 -27.53 -6.54 2.55
N LYS A 230 -26.59 -5.61 2.38
CA LYS A 230 -25.16 -5.78 2.65
C LYS A 230 -24.68 -4.72 3.62
N ASP A 231 -24.14 -5.19 4.75
CA ASP A 231 -23.52 -4.35 5.79
C ASP A 231 -21.99 -4.45 5.68
N LEU A 232 -21.31 -3.30 5.71
CA LEU A 232 -19.85 -3.25 5.51
C LEU A 232 -19.18 -2.19 6.39
N THR A 233 -18.50 -2.64 7.45
CA THR A 233 -17.69 -1.79 8.34
C THR A 233 -16.52 -1.19 7.55
N LEU A 234 -16.60 0.11 7.26
CA LEU A 234 -15.60 0.83 6.46
C LEU A 234 -14.38 1.26 7.29
N ALA A 235 -14.60 1.60 8.56
CA ALA A 235 -13.54 2.04 9.47
C ALA A 235 -13.95 1.91 10.94
N VAL A 236 -12.97 1.75 11.82
CA VAL A 236 -13.11 1.94 13.27
C VAL A 236 -12.03 2.94 13.76
N PRO A 237 -12.14 4.24 13.42
CA PRO A 237 -11.26 5.27 13.97
C PRO A 237 -11.30 5.35 15.50
N HIS A 238 -10.13 5.59 16.10
CA HIS A 238 -10.04 6.26 17.39
C HIS A 238 -10.51 7.71 17.23
N ILE A 239 -11.37 8.17 18.14
CA ILE A 239 -11.91 9.53 18.16
C ILE A 239 -11.46 10.26 19.44
N GLN A 240 -11.30 11.58 19.36
CA GLN A 240 -10.98 12.42 20.52
C GLN A 240 -11.99 13.56 20.57
N GLY A 241 -12.70 13.68 21.69
CA GLY A 241 -13.62 14.78 21.93
C GLY A 241 -12.85 16.06 22.24
N TRP A 242 -13.25 17.19 21.63
CA TRP A 242 -12.69 18.50 21.92
C TRP A 242 -13.66 19.29 22.81
N SER A 243 -13.38 19.33 24.11
CA SER A 243 -14.24 19.98 25.12
C SER A 243 -14.05 21.50 25.18
N SER A 244 -14.57 22.20 24.17
CA SER A 244 -14.72 23.66 24.20
C SER A 244 -15.81 24.07 25.21
N LEU A 245 -15.44 24.26 26.47
CA LEU A 245 -16.32 24.74 27.55
C LEU A 245 -16.71 26.22 27.35
N PHE A 246 -17.68 26.46 26.48
CA PHE A 246 -18.38 27.75 26.40
C PHE A 246 -19.32 27.91 27.60
N LEU A 247 -18.77 28.35 28.73
CA LEU A 247 -19.56 28.79 29.90
C LEU A 247 -20.19 30.16 29.65
N SER A 248 -21.24 30.20 28.84
CA SER A 248 -22.07 31.39 28.63
C SER A 248 -23.05 31.58 29.80
N PHE A 249 -22.53 31.98 30.98
CA PHE A 249 -23.37 32.56 32.03
C PHE A 249 -23.68 34.02 31.69
N GLY A 250 -24.94 34.30 31.34
CA GLY A 250 -25.34 35.62 30.88
C GLY A 250 -26.84 35.77 30.63
N PHE A 251 -27.64 35.78 31.70
CA PHE A 251 -28.96 36.40 31.70
C PHE A 251 -28.89 37.68 32.57
N PRO A 252 -29.04 38.89 31.99
CA PRO A 252 -29.29 40.09 32.79
C PRO A 252 -30.73 40.07 33.33
N SER A 253 -30.94 40.86 34.39
CA SER A 253 -32.24 41.07 35.04
C SER A 253 -33.18 42.00 34.26
#